data_AF-A0A2M6YNE0-F1
#
_entry.id   AF-A0A2M6YNE0-F1
#
_cell.length_a   1.000
_cell.length_b   1.000
_cell.length_c   1.000
_cell.angle_alpha   90.00
_cell.angle_beta   90.00
_cell.angle_gamma   90.00
#
_symmetry.space_group_name_H-M   'P 1'
#
loop_
_entity.id
_entity.type
_entity.pdbx_description
1 polymer ?
#
loop_
_entity_poly.entity_id
_entity_poly.type
_entity_poly.pdbx_seq_one_letter_code
_entity_poly.pdbx_strand_id
1 'polypeptide(L)'
;MKQGFRNLYNSIMAASMAHAKWDLEVSTHILQSRKKRWLLALMSVPILLGSLALAEDSLPGMIGGKEAYAPAFYTPFIFGVSILIGVCAGLITGCIGAGGGFIITPALMSAGIKGILAVGTDLFHIFAKAIMGTVIHKKLGNVSVPLAVYFLVGSLVGVTGGGVINRTLYEINPVL
;
A
#
# COMPACT_ATOMS: atom_id res chain seq x y z
N MET A 1 -26.34 36.88 25.92
CA MET A 1 -25.68 35.54 25.83
C MET A 1 -26.39 34.54 24.91
N LYS A 2 -27.73 34.43 24.90
CA LYS A 2 -28.45 33.41 24.07
C LYS A 2 -28.30 33.57 22.54
N GLN A 3 -28.16 34.81 22.04
CA GLN A 3 -28.02 35.09 20.59
C GLN A 3 -26.69 34.56 20.01
N GLY A 4 -25.59 34.69 20.76
CA GLY A 4 -24.25 34.28 20.31
C GLY A 4 -24.11 32.77 20.14
N PHE A 5 -24.69 31.98 21.05
CA PHE A 5 -24.71 30.52 20.94
C PHE A 5 -25.52 30.04 19.72
N ARG A 6 -26.64 30.71 19.42
CA ARG A 6 -27.47 30.36 18.26
C ARG A 6 -26.80 30.70 16.94
N ASN A 7 -26.09 31.83 16.89
CA ASN A 7 -25.29 32.20 15.72
C ASN A 7 -24.11 31.23 15.51
N LEU A 8 -23.40 30.86 16.58
CA LEU A 8 -22.32 29.87 16.52
C LEU A 8 -22.82 28.50 16.04
N TYR A 9 -23.95 28.03 16.57
CA TYR A 9 -24.59 26.79 16.13
C TYR A 9 -24.95 26.83 14.64
N ASN A 10 -25.56 27.93 14.18
CA ASN A 10 -25.92 28.09 12.77
C ASN A 10 -24.68 28.14 11.86
N SER A 11 -23.60 28.79 12.30
CA SER A 11 -22.33 28.85 11.55
C SER A 11 -21.65 27.48 11.44
N ILE A 12 -21.60 26.71 12.54
CA ILE A 12 -21.04 25.36 12.55
C ILE A 12 -21.89 24.44 11.66
N MET A 13 -23.22 24.50 11.80
CA MET A 13 -24.15 23.70 11.01
C MET A 13 -24.04 24.01 9.50
N ALA A 14 -23.90 25.30 9.14
CA ALA A 14 -23.67 25.71 7.75
C ALA A 14 -22.32 25.22 7.21
N ALA A 15 -21.25 25.28 8.03
CA ALA A 15 -19.93 24.77 7.66
C ALA A 15 -19.95 23.25 7.43
N SER A 16 -20.59 22.49 8.32
CA SER A 16 -20.74 21.04 8.18
C SER A 16 -21.51 20.67 6.91
N MET A 17 -22.60 21.39 6.61
CA MET A 17 -23.36 21.18 5.38
C MET A 17 -22.56 21.52 4.12
N ALA A 18 -21.75 22.59 4.15
CA ALA A 18 -20.88 22.95 3.04
C ALA A 18 -19.80 21.90 2.81
N HIS A 19 -19.17 21.40 3.87
CA HIS A 19 -18.17 20.33 3.79
C HIS A 19 -18.77 19.04 3.24
N ALA A 20 -19.95 18.63 3.74
CA ALA A 20 -20.64 17.43 3.25
C ALA A 20 -21.05 17.55 1.76
N LYS A 21 -21.46 18.75 1.32
CA LYS A 21 -21.74 19.01 -0.10
C LYS A 21 -20.48 18.93 -0.96
N TRP A 22 -19.38 19.51 -0.50
CA TRP A 22 -18.10 19.44 -1.18
C TRP A 22 -17.59 18.00 -1.29
N ASP A 23 -17.66 17.22 -0.21
CA ASP A 23 -17.29 15.81 -0.20
C ASP A 23 -18.15 15.00 -1.19
N LEU A 24 -19.47 15.25 -1.23
CA LEU A 24 -20.37 14.61 -2.19
C LEU A 24 -20.03 14.98 -3.64
N GLU A 25 -19.75 16.25 -3.92
CA GLU A 25 -19.41 16.73 -5.26
C GLU A 25 -18.09 16.14 -5.74
N VAL A 26 -17.04 16.18 -4.90
CA VAL A 26 -15.72 15.61 -5.20
C VAL A 26 -15.80 14.10 -5.37
N SER A 27 -16.54 13.39 -4.50
CA SER A 27 -16.67 11.94 -4.57
C SER A 27 -17.49 11.46 -5.76
N THR A 28 -18.53 12.20 -6.15
CA THR A 28 -19.41 11.80 -7.27
C THR A 28 -18.94 12.28 -8.63
N HIS A 29 -17.96 13.19 -8.70
CA HIS A 29 -17.45 13.74 -9.96
C HIS A 29 -16.89 12.69 -10.94
N ILE A 30 -16.40 11.56 -10.42
CA ILE A 30 -15.96 10.43 -11.23
C ILE A 30 -17.15 9.59 -11.74
N LEU A 31 -18.20 9.44 -10.92
CA LEU A 31 -19.38 8.63 -11.21
C LEU A 31 -20.41 9.34 -12.12
N GLN A 32 -20.43 10.67 -12.17
CA GLN A 32 -21.40 11.43 -12.96
C GLN A 32 -21.15 11.37 -14.48
N SER A 33 -19.89 11.22 -14.91
CA SER A 33 -19.57 11.18 -16.34
C SER A 33 -19.59 9.75 -16.87
N ARG A 34 -20.42 9.47 -17.90
CA ARG A 34 -20.44 8.17 -18.58
C ARG A 34 -19.05 7.76 -19.09
N LYS A 35 -18.25 8.71 -19.59
CA LYS A 35 -16.89 8.45 -20.09
C LYS A 35 -15.94 8.02 -18.97
N LYS A 36 -16.03 8.66 -17.80
CA LYS A 36 -15.20 8.32 -16.62
C LYS A 36 -15.57 6.97 -16.01
N ARG A 37 -16.86 6.62 -15.98
CA ARG A 37 -17.32 5.27 -15.56
C ARG A 37 -16.83 4.18 -16.51
N TRP A 38 -16.88 4.41 -17.82
CA TRP A 38 -16.30 3.48 -18.80
C TRP A 38 -14.78 3.38 -18.69
N LEU A 39 -14.09 4.49 -18.39
CA LEU A 39 -12.66 4.49 -18.16
C LEU A 39 -12.28 3.71 -16.90
N LEU A 40 -13.03 3.85 -15.80
CA LEU A 40 -12.88 3.01 -14.61
C LEU A 40 -13.10 1.52 -14.91
N ALA A 41 -14.19 1.18 -15.62
CA ALA A 41 -14.48 -0.19 -16.02
C ALA A 41 -13.36 -0.77 -16.90
N LEU A 42 -12.80 0.04 -17.82
CA LEU A 42 -11.66 -0.35 -18.64
C LEU A 42 -10.39 -0.52 -17.81
N MET A 43 -10.14 0.31 -16.80
CA MET A 43 -8.98 0.15 -15.90
C MET A 43 -9.09 -1.08 -14.99
N SER A 44 -10.30 -1.57 -14.70
CA SER A 44 -10.50 -2.82 -13.98
C SER A 44 -10.39 -4.06 -14.87
N VAL A 45 -10.49 -3.93 -16.20
CA VAL A 45 -10.39 -5.05 -17.15
C VAL A 45 -9.03 -5.76 -17.08
N PRO A 46 -7.86 -5.08 -17.02
CA PRO A 46 -6.57 -5.74 -16.82
C PRO A 46 -6.47 -6.53 -15.52
N ILE A 47 -7.10 -6.04 -14.45
CA ILE A 47 -7.11 -6.72 -13.14
C ILE A 47 -7.94 -8.00 -13.22
N LEU A 48 -9.12 -7.93 -13.83
CA LEU A 48 -10.01 -9.07 -14.01
C LEU A 48 -9.45 -10.09 -15.03
N LEU A 49 -8.90 -9.62 -16.15
CA LEU A 49 -8.22 -10.46 -17.13
C LEU A 49 -6.96 -11.09 -16.56
N GLY A 50 -6.17 -10.36 -15.78
CA GLY A 50 -5.02 -10.93 -15.07
C GLY A 50 -5.46 -12.00 -14.07
N SER A 51 -6.53 -11.75 -13.31
CA SER A 51 -7.08 -12.74 -12.38
C SER A 51 -7.63 -13.98 -13.07
N LEU A 52 -8.23 -13.86 -14.26
CA LEU A 52 -8.80 -14.98 -15.02
C LEU A 52 -7.74 -15.73 -15.84
N ALA A 53 -6.76 -15.02 -16.39
CA ALA A 53 -5.66 -15.61 -17.17
C ALA A 53 -4.64 -16.33 -16.27
N LEU A 54 -4.53 -15.93 -15.00
CA LEU A 54 -3.72 -16.60 -13.99
C LEU A 54 -4.50 -17.66 -13.20
N ALA A 55 -5.79 -17.88 -13.52
CA ALA A 55 -6.66 -18.89 -12.90
C ALA A 55 -6.59 -20.25 -13.63
N GLU A 56 -5.46 -20.57 -14.28
CA GLU A 56 -5.19 -21.95 -14.69
C GLU A 56 -4.77 -22.79 -13.47
N ASP A 57 -5.42 -23.95 -13.29
CA ASP A 57 -5.10 -24.98 -12.28
C ASP A 57 -3.67 -25.53 -12.38
N SER A 58 -2.93 -25.18 -13.44
CA SER A 58 -1.51 -25.43 -13.59
C SER A 58 -0.75 -24.12 -13.48
N LEU A 59 -0.31 -23.81 -12.25
CA LEU A 59 0.66 -22.76 -11.94
C LEU A 59 1.74 -22.71 -13.04
N PRO A 60 1.92 -21.59 -13.78
CA PRO A 60 3.18 -21.37 -14.46
C PRO A 60 4.25 -21.46 -13.38
N GLY A 61 5.20 -22.40 -13.51
CA GLY A 61 6.22 -22.71 -12.49
C GLY A 61 7.13 -21.54 -12.07
N MET A 62 6.83 -20.34 -12.56
CA MET A 62 7.39 -19.05 -12.20
C MET A 62 6.70 -18.39 -11.00
N ILE A 63 5.45 -18.75 -10.66
CA ILE A 63 4.71 -18.12 -9.55
C ILE A 63 4.02 -19.21 -8.73
N GLY A 64 4.48 -19.49 -7.50
CA GLY A 64 3.75 -20.29 -6.52
C GLY A 64 4.14 -21.77 -6.34
N GLY A 65 5.32 -22.21 -6.76
CA GLY A 65 5.83 -23.55 -6.44
C GLY A 65 6.13 -23.74 -4.94
N LYS A 66 5.90 -24.96 -4.40
CA LYS A 66 6.21 -25.36 -3.00
C LYS A 66 7.70 -25.40 -2.67
N GLU A 67 8.54 -25.26 -3.69
CA GLU A 67 9.99 -25.11 -3.55
C GLU A 67 10.32 -23.62 -3.51
N ALA A 68 10.87 -23.17 -2.39
CA ALA A 68 11.39 -21.82 -2.23
C ALA A 68 12.42 -21.55 -3.33
N TYR A 69 12.10 -20.64 -4.26
CA TYR A 69 12.94 -20.18 -5.37
C TYR A 69 14.41 -20.07 -4.95
N ALA A 70 15.19 -21.12 -5.27
CA ALA A 70 16.64 -21.34 -5.14
C ALA A 70 17.34 -20.92 -3.81
N PRO A 71 18.40 -21.63 -3.35
CA PRO A 71 19.29 -21.07 -2.34
C PRO A 71 19.80 -19.69 -2.82
N ALA A 72 19.83 -18.70 -1.91
CA ALA A 72 20.34 -17.38 -2.24
C ALA A 72 21.85 -17.50 -2.50
N PHE A 73 22.24 -17.74 -3.76
CA PHE A 73 23.62 -17.60 -4.16
C PHE A 73 23.96 -16.11 -4.09
N TYR A 74 24.80 -15.73 -3.13
CA TYR A 74 25.28 -14.36 -2.97
C TYR A 74 26.36 -14.07 -4.01
N THR A 75 25.96 -14.04 -5.28
CA THR A 75 26.88 -13.67 -6.36
C THR A 75 27.00 -12.14 -6.38
N PRO A 76 28.21 -11.57 -6.55
CA PRO A 76 28.39 -10.11 -6.65
C PRO A 76 27.49 -9.44 -7.70
N PHE A 77 27.12 -10.18 -8.75
CA PHE A 77 26.17 -9.75 -9.77
C PHE A 77 24.77 -9.47 -9.23
N ILE A 78 24.20 -10.37 -8.41
CA ILE A 78 22.86 -10.19 -7.81
C ILE A 78 22.87 -9.01 -6.83
N PHE A 79 23.97 -8.83 -6.10
CA PHE A 79 24.15 -7.67 -5.23
C PHE A 79 24.10 -6.36 -6.01
N GLY A 80 24.80 -6.28 -7.16
CA GLY A 80 24.76 -5.12 -8.05
C GLY A 80 23.37 -4.82 -8.61
N VAL A 81 22.65 -5.86 -9.07
CA VAL A 81 21.27 -5.73 -9.57
C VAL A 81 20.32 -5.25 -8.46
N SER A 82 20.46 -5.78 -7.24
CA SER A 82 19.63 -5.39 -6.10
C SER A 82 19.82 -3.93 -5.70
N ILE A 83 21.07 -3.42 -5.75
CA ILE A 83 21.36 -2.00 -5.53
C ILE A 83 20.70 -1.15 -6.60
N LEU A 84 20.82 -1.52 -7.88
CA LEU A 84 20.21 -0.78 -8.98
C LEU A 84 18.68 -0.70 -8.81
N ILE A 85 18.05 -1.83 -8.48
CA ILE A 85 16.60 -1.90 -8.19
C ILE A 85 16.25 -0.98 -7.02
N GLY A 86 17.01 -1.05 -5.92
CA GLY A 86 16.81 -0.21 -4.74
C GLY A 86 16.91 1.29 -5.05
N VAL A 87 17.88 1.70 -5.86
CA VAL A 87 18.05 3.10 -6.28
C VAL A 87 16.90 3.55 -7.18
N CYS A 88 16.58 2.81 -8.24
CA CYS A 88 15.53 3.16 -9.18
C CYS A 88 14.15 3.20 -8.49
N ALA A 89 13.81 2.16 -7.74
CA ALA A 89 12.54 2.10 -7.02
C ALA A 89 12.49 3.10 -5.86
N GLY A 90 13.61 3.34 -5.18
CA GLY A 90 13.72 4.38 -4.15
C GLY A 90 13.42 5.77 -4.70
N LEU A 91 13.96 6.12 -5.88
CA LEU A 91 13.68 7.39 -6.55
C LEU A 91 12.21 7.51 -6.98
N ILE A 92 11.67 6.50 -7.66
CA ILE A 92 10.27 6.49 -8.13
C ILE A 92 9.32 6.64 -6.94
N THR A 93 9.51 5.84 -5.89
CA THR A 93 8.63 5.83 -4.72
C THR A 93 8.87 7.03 -3.82
N GLY A 94 10.06 7.61 -3.84
CA GLY A 94 10.38 8.90 -3.20
C GLY A 94 9.58 10.04 -3.82
N CYS A 95 9.54 10.12 -5.15
CA CYS A 95 8.79 11.14 -5.88
C CYS A 95 7.27 10.97 -5.75
N ILE A 96 6.76 9.74 -5.81
CA ILE A 96 5.31 9.47 -5.72
C ILE A 96 4.80 9.56 -4.28
N GLY A 97 5.67 9.37 -3.28
CA GLY A 97 5.27 9.29 -1.88
C GLY A 97 4.48 8.02 -1.51
N ALA A 98 4.25 7.11 -2.47
CA ALA A 98 3.65 5.81 -2.21
C ALA A 98 4.67 4.86 -1.55
N GLY A 99 4.20 3.98 -0.66
CA GLY A 99 5.01 3.09 0.19
C GLY A 99 5.90 2.06 -0.52
N GLY A 100 6.07 2.11 -1.84
CA GLY A 100 7.10 1.44 -2.63
C GLY A 100 7.11 -0.10 -2.70
N GLY A 101 6.46 -0.79 -1.78
CA GLY A 101 6.54 -2.24 -1.71
C GLY A 101 5.90 -2.98 -2.87
N PHE A 102 4.96 -2.34 -3.58
CA PHE A 102 4.37 -2.88 -4.80
C PHE A 102 5.33 -2.86 -6.01
N ILE A 103 6.47 -2.14 -5.93
CA ILE A 103 7.50 -2.11 -6.98
C ILE A 103 8.70 -2.96 -6.57
N ILE A 104 9.18 -2.76 -5.33
CA ILE A 104 10.45 -3.33 -4.88
C ILE A 104 10.34 -4.84 -4.70
N THR A 105 9.30 -5.31 -4.00
CA THR A 105 9.13 -6.75 -3.74
C THR A 105 9.01 -7.55 -5.05
N PRO A 106 8.14 -7.18 -6.03
CA PRO A 106 8.10 -7.87 -7.32
C PRO A 106 9.38 -7.75 -8.16
N ALA A 107 10.08 -6.62 -8.10
CA ALA A 107 11.34 -6.43 -8.81
C ALA A 107 12.46 -7.33 -8.26
N LEU A 108 12.58 -7.45 -6.94
CA LEU A 108 13.53 -8.35 -6.28
C LEU A 108 13.19 -9.81 -6.54
N MET A 109 11.91 -10.17 -6.51
CA MET A 109 11.44 -11.53 -6.86
C MET A 109 11.74 -11.86 -8.33
N SER A 110 11.52 -10.91 -9.25
CA SER A 110 11.87 -11.06 -10.67
C SER A 110 13.38 -11.21 -10.89
N ALA A 111 14.20 -10.65 -10.01
CA ALA A 111 15.65 -10.83 -10.01
C ALA A 111 16.10 -12.18 -9.42
N GLY A 112 15.16 -13.05 -9.00
CA GLY A 112 15.44 -14.39 -8.46
C GLY A 112 15.67 -14.44 -6.95
N ILE A 113 15.38 -13.35 -6.22
CA ILE A 113 15.49 -13.34 -4.75
C ILE A 113 14.26 -14.05 -4.15
N LYS A 114 14.50 -14.92 -3.16
CA LYS A 114 13.43 -15.60 -2.40
C LYS A 114 12.37 -14.59 -1.94
N GLY A 115 11.10 -14.88 -2.17
CA GLY A 115 9.99 -14.00 -1.80
C GLY A 115 10.05 -13.53 -0.33
N ILE A 116 10.37 -14.42 0.60
CA ILE A 116 10.50 -14.05 2.02
C ILE A 116 11.66 -13.08 2.30
N LEU A 117 12.77 -13.21 1.58
CA LEU A 117 13.92 -12.29 1.68
C LEU A 117 13.60 -10.96 1.00
N ALA A 118 12.92 -10.99 -0.14
CA ALA A 118 12.48 -9.80 -0.86
C ALA A 118 11.53 -8.95 -0.01
N VAL A 119 10.49 -9.57 0.56
CA VAL A 119 9.53 -8.90 1.45
C VAL A 119 10.21 -8.34 2.70
N GLY A 120 11.11 -9.10 3.33
CA GLY A 120 11.85 -8.64 4.51
C GLY A 120 12.76 -7.44 4.20
N THR A 121 13.46 -7.47 3.06
CA THR A 121 14.36 -6.39 2.62
C THR A 121 13.58 -5.12 2.31
N ASP A 122 12.45 -5.25 1.62
CA ASP A 122 11.56 -4.14 1.30
C ASP A 122 10.96 -3.48 2.56
N LEU A 123 10.51 -4.28 3.54
CA LEU A 123 10.04 -3.76 4.83
C LEU A 123 11.11 -2.94 5.56
N PHE A 124 12.36 -3.42 5.57
CA PHE A 124 13.47 -2.69 6.18
C PHE A 124 13.75 -1.37 5.44
N HIS A 125 13.69 -1.37 4.12
CA HIS A 125 13.84 -0.16 3.32
C HIS A 125 12.73 0.87 3.59
N ILE A 126 11.46 0.45 3.63
CA ILE A 126 10.32 1.31 3.97
C ILE A 126 10.50 1.88 5.38
N PHE A 127 10.94 1.06 6.34
CA PHE A 127 11.20 1.49 7.71
C PHE A 127 12.28 2.58 7.78
N ALA A 128 13.41 2.41 7.10
CA ALA A 128 14.48 3.41 7.05
C ALA A 128 13.99 4.74 6.44
N LYS A 129 13.21 4.67 5.34
CA LYS A 129 12.60 5.83 4.69
C LYS A 129 11.59 6.52 5.61
N ALA A 130 10.78 5.76 6.34
CA ALA A 130 9.81 6.28 7.30
C ALA A 130 10.49 7.07 8.42
N ILE A 131 11.60 6.56 8.99
CA ILE A 131 12.37 7.31 10.01
C ILE A 131 12.82 8.67 9.47
N MET A 132 13.44 8.68 8.28
CA MET A 132 13.91 9.92 7.67
C MET A 132 12.74 10.90 7.42
N GLY A 133 11.63 10.40 6.88
CA GLY A 133 10.41 11.18 6.66
C GLY A 133 9.84 11.76 7.96
N THR A 134 9.76 10.97 9.02
CA THR A 134 9.29 11.41 10.33
C THR A 134 10.21 12.47 10.93
N VAL A 135 11.53 12.31 10.84
CA VAL A 135 12.48 13.31 11.36
C VAL A 135 12.30 14.66 10.67
N ILE A 136 12.17 14.68 9.34
CA ILE A 136 11.97 15.91 8.57
C ILE A 136 10.64 16.57 8.92
N HIS A 137 9.54 15.82 8.93
CA HIS A 137 8.21 16.35 9.26
C HIS A 137 8.10 16.78 10.73
N LYS A 138 8.83 16.12 11.63
CA LYS A 138 8.92 16.52 13.04
C LYS A 138 9.61 17.87 13.19
N LYS A 139 10.68 18.13 12.42
CA LYS A 139 11.33 19.45 12.39
C LYS A 139 10.42 20.54 11.85
N LEU A 140 9.49 20.21 10.96
CA LEU A 140 8.50 21.14 10.40
C LEU A 140 7.28 21.37 11.31
N GLY A 141 7.17 20.66 12.44
CA GLY A 141 6.04 20.79 13.37
C GLY A 141 4.76 20.04 12.95
N ASN A 142 4.81 19.23 11.88
CA ASN A 142 3.65 18.57 11.29
C ASN A 142 3.34 17.18 11.89
N VAL A 143 3.94 16.81 13.02
CA VAL A 143 3.81 15.46 13.61
C VAL A 143 3.00 15.52 14.91
N SER A 144 1.80 14.93 14.89
CA SER A 144 0.98 14.74 16.09
C SER A 144 1.28 13.38 16.75
N VAL A 145 1.97 13.42 17.89
CA VAL A 145 2.32 12.22 18.67
C VAL A 145 1.09 11.40 19.09
N PRO A 146 -0.03 11.99 19.56
CA PRO A 146 -1.22 11.21 19.93
C PRO A 146 -1.78 10.41 18.75
N LEU A 147 -1.84 11.03 17.57
CA LEU A 147 -2.31 10.36 16.36
C LEU A 147 -1.38 9.19 15.97
N ALA A 148 -0.06 9.42 16.02
CA ALA A 148 0.92 8.37 15.74
C ALA A 148 0.75 7.15 16.65
N VAL A 149 0.41 7.34 17.93
CA VAL A 149 0.14 6.25 18.87
C VAL A 149 -1.12 5.47 18.48
N TYR A 150 -2.22 6.16 18.13
CA TYR A 150 -3.43 5.48 17.66
C TYR A 150 -3.18 4.66 16.38
N PHE A 151 -2.41 5.21 15.44
CA PHE A 151 -1.99 4.48 14.24
C PHE A 151 -1.13 3.26 14.59
N LEU A 152 -0.17 3.39 15.50
CA LEU A 152 0.69 2.29 15.92
C LEU A 152 -0.13 1.14 16.50
N VAL A 153 -1.05 1.42 17.42
CA VAL A 153 -1.92 0.40 18.03
C VAL A 153 -2.80 -0.26 16.98
N GLY A 154 -3.44 0.53 16.10
CA GLY A 154 -4.27 0.01 15.02
C GLY A 154 -3.48 -0.87 14.05
N SER A 155 -2.28 -0.45 13.66
CA SER A 155 -1.37 -1.22 12.80
C SER A 155 -0.90 -2.51 13.47
N LEU A 156 -0.58 -2.50 14.78
CA LEU A 156 -0.15 -3.70 15.49
C LEU A 156 -1.25 -4.75 15.49
N VAL A 157 -2.49 -4.35 15.83
CA VAL A 157 -3.65 -5.24 15.83
C VAL A 157 -3.95 -5.75 14.41
N GLY A 158 -3.90 -4.86 13.41
CA GLY A 158 -4.15 -5.22 12.02
C GLY A 158 -3.12 -6.19 11.45
N VAL A 159 -1.83 -5.95 11.67
CA VAL A 159 -0.75 -6.85 11.18
C VAL A 159 -0.83 -8.20 11.87
N THR A 160 -1.04 -8.23 13.18
CA THR A 160 -1.11 -9.49 13.94
C THR A 160 -2.36 -10.29 13.55
N GLY A 161 -3.52 -9.63 13.49
CA GLY A 161 -4.78 -10.27 13.09
C GLY A 161 -4.75 -10.76 11.65
N GLY A 162 -4.26 -9.94 10.71
CA GLY A 162 -4.08 -10.34 9.32
C GLY A 162 -3.11 -11.50 9.14
N GLY A 163 -2.01 -11.52 9.89
CA GLY A 163 -1.05 -12.63 9.90
C GLY A 163 -1.66 -13.93 10.42
N VAL A 164 -2.45 -13.86 11.50
CA VAL A 164 -3.18 -15.04 12.02
C VAL A 164 -4.18 -15.56 11.00
N ILE A 165 -4.96 -14.68 10.37
CA ILE A 165 -5.93 -15.06 9.33
C ILE A 165 -5.23 -15.70 8.12
N ASN A 166 -4.14 -15.11 7.65
CA ASN A 166 -3.38 -15.66 6.53
C ASN A 166 -2.84 -17.05 6.87
N ARG A 167 -2.31 -17.23 8.08
CA ARG A 167 -1.81 -18.51 8.56
C ARG A 167 -2.91 -19.56 8.65
N THR A 168 -4.07 -19.23 9.21
CA THR A 168 -5.17 -20.18 9.33
C THR A 168 -5.73 -20.57 7.96
N LEU A 169 -5.82 -19.64 7.01
CA LEU A 169 -6.20 -19.95 5.64
C LEU A 169 -5.20 -20.90 4.96
N TYR A 170 -3.90 -20.64 5.12
CA TYR A 170 -2.84 -21.49 4.58
C TYR A 170 -2.89 -22.92 5.16
N GLU A 171 -3.17 -23.05 6.46
CA GLU A 171 -3.34 -24.35 7.14
C GLU A 171 -4.59 -25.11 6.67
N ILE A 172 -5.66 -24.41 6.27
CA ILE A 172 -6.88 -25.04 5.72
C ILE A 172 -6.67 -25.51 4.27
N ASN A 173 -6.06 -24.68 3.42
CA ASN A 173 -5.79 -25.02 2.03
C ASN A 173 -4.56 -24.26 1.51
N PRO A 174 -3.43 -24.93 1.25
CA PRO A 174 -2.18 -24.27 0.84
C PRO A 174 -2.17 -23.80 -0.63
N VAL A 175 -3.30 -23.88 -1.33
CA VAL A 175 -3.48 -23.50 -2.75
C VAL A 175 -4.39 -22.26 -2.90
N LEU A 176 -5.03 -21.82 -1.82
CA LEU A 176 -5.75 -20.53 -1.72
C LEU A 176 -4.78 -19.40 -1.33
#